data_AF-A0A2J6T9Z7-F1
#
_entry.id   AF-A0A2J6T9Z7-F1
#
_cell.length_a   1.000
_cell.length_b   1.000
_cell.length_c   1.000
_cell.angle_alpha   90.00
_cell.angle_beta   90.00
_cell.angle_gamma   90.00
#
_symmetry.space_group_name_H-M   'P 1'
#
loop_
_entity.id
_entity.type
_entity.pdbx_description
1 polymer ?
#
loop_
_entity_poly.entity_id
_entity_poly.type
_entity_poly.pdbx_seq_one_letter_code
_entity_poly.pdbx_strand_id
1 'polypeptide(L)'
;MSSTIHGTSRTQGNLKLIPGQHRLDELVMLIVKNSRDRGDSLTSLQKEALRATSKGQVLGSGKSTYELIKFYQPIFDKLFFLGSLKGRLKITATGKWANQEGNYGWANFDSQRRDKAKIAVNTMMDNGQNRILRHMGTLLHEMIQGFLLIYMVPRYNKERRSFNNGHGYTGHGSAWHDIAYALEKASDHSTLMDIKLPMGRDVALWGEMVQAQTRGEKIDPNKWGLGQNRRKNPGNMSCSTCMPGGQLNPGGQLIPGGQMIQRQNNSFGIHIMGPGWQQFIQIPYLSNIGVQL
;
A
#
# COMPACT_ATOMS: atom_id res chain seq x y z
N MET A 1 15.43 24.65 26.16
CA MET A 1 15.77 25.48 24.99
C MET A 1 14.72 25.20 23.91
N SER A 2 13.75 26.10 23.76
CA SER A 2 12.62 25.93 22.84
C SER A 2 13.04 26.51 21.49
N SER A 3 13.25 25.65 20.48
CA SER A 3 13.59 26.08 19.13
C SER A 3 12.32 26.55 18.42
N THR A 4 12.10 27.85 18.39
CA THR A 4 11.05 28.49 17.60
C THR A 4 11.39 28.35 16.12
N ILE A 5 10.80 27.37 15.45
CA ILE A 5 10.88 27.24 13.99
C ILE A 5 9.99 28.32 13.39
N HIS A 6 10.60 29.41 12.93
CA HIS A 6 9.91 30.43 12.13
C HIS A 6 9.52 29.83 10.78
N GLY A 7 8.28 29.32 10.70
CA GLY A 7 7.67 28.92 9.45
C GLY A 7 7.43 30.15 8.56
N THR A 8 8.30 30.37 7.59
CA THR A 8 8.03 31.32 6.50
C THR A 8 6.77 30.87 5.78
N SER A 9 5.71 31.67 5.87
CA SER A 9 4.48 31.53 5.11
C SER A 9 4.77 31.72 3.62
N ARG A 10 5.33 30.71 2.96
CA ARG A 10 5.25 30.58 1.51
C ARG A 10 3.76 30.48 1.20
N THR A 11 3.20 31.51 0.60
CA THR A 11 2.00 31.39 -0.23
C THR A 11 2.26 30.18 -1.13
N GLN A 12 1.58 29.06 -0.85
CA GLN A 12 1.70 27.85 -1.64
C GLN A 12 1.13 28.18 -3.01
N GLY A 13 1.98 28.68 -3.90
CA GLY A 13 1.68 28.75 -5.32
C GLY A 13 1.20 27.37 -5.74
N ASN A 14 0.13 27.33 -6.53
CA ASN A 14 -0.50 26.11 -7.00
C ASN A 14 0.56 25.12 -7.48
N LEU A 15 0.89 24.12 -6.64
CA LEU A 15 1.92 23.13 -6.95
C LEU A 15 1.46 22.37 -8.19
N LYS A 16 2.12 22.63 -9.33
CA LYS A 16 1.78 21.97 -10.58
C LYS A 16 2.32 20.55 -10.55
N LEU A 17 1.42 19.57 -10.47
CA LEU A 17 1.78 18.15 -10.52
C LEU A 17 2.25 17.74 -11.92
N ILE A 18 3.55 17.82 -12.16
CA ILE A 18 4.25 17.28 -13.34
C ILE A 18 4.74 15.83 -13.08
N PRO A 19 4.38 14.84 -13.93
CA PRO A 19 4.79 13.45 -13.76
C PRO A 19 6.31 13.24 -13.63
N GLY A 20 6.72 12.45 -12.65
CA GLY A 20 8.12 12.12 -12.38
C GLY A 20 9.00 13.33 -12.10
N GLN A 21 8.47 14.38 -11.47
CA GLN A 21 9.21 15.61 -11.14
C GLN A 21 9.10 16.05 -9.67
N HIS A 22 8.41 15.30 -8.82
CA HIS A 22 8.21 15.67 -7.41
C HIS A 22 9.01 14.80 -6.48
N ARG A 23 9.56 15.40 -5.42
CA ARG A 23 10.14 14.62 -4.33
C ARG A 23 9.03 13.91 -3.56
N LEU A 24 9.38 12.79 -2.93
CA LEU A 24 8.43 11.99 -2.18
C LEU A 24 7.80 12.76 -1.01
N ASP A 25 8.58 13.57 -0.30
CA ASP A 25 8.11 14.40 0.81
C ASP A 25 7.14 15.51 0.35
N GLU A 26 7.37 16.11 -0.82
CA GLU A 26 6.45 17.09 -1.42
C GLU A 26 5.08 16.48 -1.73
N LEU A 27 5.09 15.27 -2.31
CA LEU A 27 3.87 14.51 -2.60
C LEU A 27 3.11 14.12 -1.32
N VAL A 28 3.83 13.66 -0.29
CA VAL A 28 3.23 13.36 1.03
C VAL A 28 2.62 14.61 1.63
N MET A 29 3.35 15.71 1.71
CA MET A 29 2.85 16.97 2.26
C MET A 29 1.59 17.45 1.53
N LEU A 30 1.57 17.34 0.19
CA LEU A 30 0.42 17.72 -0.63
C LEU A 30 -0.82 16.90 -0.26
N ILE A 31 -0.72 15.57 -0.26
CA ILE A 31 -1.87 14.70 0.01
C ILE A 31 -2.31 14.79 1.47
N VAL A 32 -1.36 14.82 2.42
CA VAL A 32 -1.67 14.97 3.84
C VAL A 32 -2.36 16.31 4.10
N LYS A 33 -1.89 17.41 3.51
CA LYS A 33 -2.56 18.72 3.62
C LYS A 33 -3.97 18.64 3.05
N ASN A 34 -4.11 18.18 1.81
CA ASN A 34 -5.41 18.09 1.13
C ASN A 34 -6.41 17.21 1.90
N SER A 35 -5.94 16.12 2.52
CA SER A 35 -6.77 15.23 3.35
C SER A 35 -7.27 15.85 4.66
N ARG A 36 -6.66 16.97 5.10
CA ARG A 36 -7.00 17.71 6.32
C ARG A 36 -7.89 18.92 6.07
N ASP A 37 -8.13 19.31 4.81
CA ASP A 37 -8.96 20.46 4.46
C ASP A 37 -10.44 20.23 4.80
N ARG A 38 -11.11 21.24 5.36
CA ARG A 38 -12.47 21.16 5.91
C ARG A 38 -13.21 22.48 5.72
N GLY A 39 -14.54 22.41 5.65
CA GLY A 39 -15.40 23.59 5.55
C GLY A 39 -14.99 24.50 4.39
N ASP A 40 -14.64 25.74 4.72
CA ASP A 40 -14.25 26.74 3.72
C ASP A 40 -12.88 26.48 3.09
N SER A 41 -12.00 25.71 3.74
CA SER A 41 -10.68 25.37 3.20
C SER A 41 -10.73 24.28 2.12
N LEU A 42 -11.88 23.63 1.93
CA LEU A 42 -12.06 22.65 0.86
C LEU A 42 -11.91 23.31 -0.51
N THR A 43 -11.16 22.64 -1.39
CA THR A 43 -11.05 23.05 -2.79
C THR A 43 -12.38 22.88 -3.53
N SER A 44 -12.52 23.55 -4.67
CA SER A 44 -13.71 23.40 -5.53
C SER A 44 -13.94 21.94 -5.96
N LEU A 45 -12.87 21.19 -6.24
CA LEU A 45 -12.92 19.77 -6.59
C LEU A 45 -13.39 18.90 -5.42
N GLN A 46 -12.92 19.16 -4.20
CA GLN A 46 -13.37 18.44 -3.02
C GLN A 46 -14.85 18.71 -2.73
N LYS A 47 -15.27 19.98 -2.81
CA LYS A 47 -16.69 20.37 -2.67
C LYS A 47 -17.55 19.68 -3.75
N GLU A 48 -17.05 19.58 -4.98
CA GLU A 48 -17.72 18.84 -6.05
C GLU A 48 -17.85 17.34 -5.74
N ALA A 49 -16.78 16.71 -5.27
CA ALA A 49 -16.79 15.29 -4.88
C ALA A 49 -17.79 15.02 -3.75
N LEU A 50 -17.80 15.86 -2.71
CA LEU A 50 -18.71 15.75 -1.57
C LEU A 50 -20.18 16.03 -1.92
N ARG A 51 -20.47 16.76 -3.00
CA ARG A 51 -21.83 16.89 -3.52
C ARG A 51 -22.27 15.68 -4.34
N ALA A 52 -21.31 15.01 -4.99
CA ALA A 52 -21.58 13.83 -5.83
C ALA A 52 -21.79 12.54 -5.02
N THR A 53 -21.44 12.54 -3.72
CA THR A 53 -21.67 11.41 -2.80
C THR A 53 -22.36 11.93 -1.55
N SER A 54 -23.45 11.29 -1.13
CA SER A 54 -23.97 11.57 0.21
C SER A 54 -22.97 11.07 1.27
N LYS A 55 -22.96 11.72 2.43
CA LYS A 55 -22.14 11.27 3.57
C LYS A 55 -22.58 9.88 4.00
N GLY A 56 -21.63 9.01 4.34
CA GLY A 56 -21.89 7.63 4.70
C GLY A 56 -22.41 6.76 3.55
N GLN A 57 -22.46 7.26 2.31
CA GLN A 57 -22.99 6.51 1.18
C GLN A 57 -22.08 5.34 0.84
N VAL A 58 -22.61 4.14 1.07
CA VAL A 58 -22.02 2.90 0.60
C VAL A 58 -22.95 2.31 -0.46
N LEU A 59 -22.42 2.07 -1.66
CA LEU A 59 -23.16 1.37 -2.71
C LEU A 59 -23.69 0.01 -2.23
N GLY A 60 -24.87 -0.39 -2.72
CA GLY A 60 -25.51 -1.65 -2.34
C GLY A 60 -24.66 -2.88 -2.63
N SER A 61 -24.83 -3.94 -1.83
CA SER A 61 -24.05 -5.18 -1.89
C SER A 61 -24.15 -5.93 -3.23
N GLY A 62 -25.15 -5.64 -4.06
CA GLY A 62 -25.30 -6.20 -5.42
C GLY A 62 -24.38 -5.58 -6.48
N LYS A 63 -23.65 -4.50 -6.16
CA LYS A 63 -22.81 -3.78 -7.13
C LYS A 63 -21.50 -4.50 -7.45
N SER A 64 -21.20 -4.67 -8.73
CA SER A 64 -19.96 -5.28 -9.21
C SER A 64 -18.74 -4.42 -8.88
N THR A 65 -17.54 -5.01 -8.77
CA THR A 65 -16.28 -4.28 -8.55
C THR A 65 -16.06 -3.20 -9.61
N TYR A 66 -16.48 -3.44 -10.85
CA TYR A 66 -16.44 -2.44 -11.93
C TYR A 66 -17.32 -1.22 -11.63
N GLU A 67 -18.56 -1.44 -11.20
CA GLU A 67 -19.46 -0.34 -10.79
C GLU A 67 -18.88 0.43 -9.60
N LEU A 68 -18.26 -0.25 -8.63
CA LEU A 68 -17.59 0.39 -7.50
C LEU A 68 -16.44 1.28 -7.96
N ILE A 69 -15.56 0.77 -8.83
CA ILE A 69 -14.46 1.55 -9.41
C ILE A 69 -14.99 2.78 -10.14
N LYS A 70 -15.98 2.60 -11.01
CA LYS A 70 -16.56 3.68 -11.81
C LYS A 70 -17.16 4.78 -10.94
N PHE A 71 -17.77 4.41 -9.82
CA PHE A 71 -18.38 5.35 -8.89
C PHE A 71 -17.35 6.05 -8.00
N TYR A 72 -16.48 5.30 -7.31
CA TYR A 72 -15.59 5.86 -6.29
C TYR A 72 -14.29 6.46 -6.83
N GLN A 73 -13.77 6.02 -7.99
CA GLN A 73 -12.51 6.56 -8.52
C GLN A 73 -12.56 8.09 -8.72
N PRO A 74 -13.58 8.67 -9.39
CA PRO A 74 -13.64 10.11 -9.58
C PRO A 74 -13.79 10.88 -8.26
N ILE A 75 -14.51 10.30 -7.29
CA ILE A 75 -14.69 10.87 -5.96
C ILE A 75 -13.35 10.91 -5.23
N PHE A 76 -12.65 9.78 -5.13
CA PHE A 76 -11.34 9.71 -4.48
C PHE A 76 -10.30 10.62 -5.15
N ASP A 77 -10.26 10.65 -6.48
CA ASP A 77 -9.34 11.49 -7.23
C ASP A 77 -9.54 12.98 -6.90
N LYS A 78 -10.78 13.47 -6.95
CA LYS A 78 -11.10 14.86 -6.60
C LYS A 78 -10.90 15.15 -5.12
N LEU A 79 -11.29 14.22 -4.24
CA LEU A 79 -11.29 14.44 -2.80
C LEU A 79 -9.87 14.44 -2.22
N PHE A 80 -9.01 13.54 -2.71
CA PHE A 80 -7.70 13.27 -2.11
C PHE A 80 -6.52 13.59 -3.02
N PHE A 81 -6.66 13.46 -4.34
CA PHE A 81 -5.56 13.59 -5.30
C PHE A 81 -5.72 14.78 -6.25
N LEU A 82 -6.55 15.78 -5.89
CA LEU A 82 -6.72 17.03 -6.63
C LEU A 82 -7.15 16.84 -8.10
N GLY A 83 -7.85 15.74 -8.41
CA GLY A 83 -8.25 15.40 -9.78
C GLY A 83 -7.07 15.05 -10.72
N SER A 84 -5.89 14.81 -10.15
CA SER A 84 -4.66 14.64 -10.92
C SER A 84 -4.57 13.28 -11.62
N LEU A 85 -5.36 12.28 -11.19
CA LEU A 85 -5.27 10.92 -11.70
C LEU A 85 -6.14 10.68 -12.94
N LYS A 86 -7.07 11.58 -13.27
CA LYS A 86 -7.91 11.51 -14.46
C LYS A 86 -7.08 11.35 -15.74
N GLY A 87 -7.31 10.25 -16.47
CA GLY A 87 -6.58 9.92 -17.70
C GLY A 87 -5.15 9.39 -17.50
N ARG A 88 -4.67 9.35 -16.25
CA ARG A 88 -3.34 8.85 -15.88
C ARG A 88 -3.38 7.46 -15.24
N LEU A 89 -4.46 7.12 -14.56
CA LEU A 89 -4.70 5.77 -14.05
C LEU A 89 -5.56 4.95 -15.01
N LYS A 90 -5.08 3.75 -15.36
CA LYS A 90 -5.91 2.69 -15.94
C LYS A 90 -6.28 1.71 -14.84
N ILE A 91 -7.54 1.65 -14.48
CA ILE A 91 -8.05 0.79 -13.41
C ILE A 91 -8.84 -0.36 -14.04
N THR A 92 -8.54 -1.60 -13.65
CA THR A 92 -9.28 -2.78 -14.11
C THR A 92 -9.81 -3.62 -12.95
N ALA A 93 -11.05 -4.09 -13.06
CA ALA A 93 -11.55 -5.17 -12.21
C ALA A 93 -11.11 -6.52 -12.82
N THR A 94 -10.51 -7.41 -12.03
CA THR A 94 -10.04 -8.71 -12.55
C THR A 94 -10.10 -9.82 -11.50
N GLY A 95 -10.51 -11.02 -11.91
CA GLY A 95 -10.43 -12.22 -11.07
C GLY A 95 -9.18 -13.07 -11.31
N LYS A 96 -8.41 -12.79 -12.37
CA LYS A 96 -7.32 -13.68 -12.83
C LYS A 96 -6.20 -13.86 -11.81
N TRP A 97 -5.91 -12.80 -11.04
CA TRP A 97 -4.78 -12.77 -10.10
C TRP A 97 -5.14 -13.22 -8.69
N ALA A 98 -6.44 -13.33 -8.38
CA ALA A 98 -6.93 -13.81 -7.11
C ALA A 98 -6.43 -15.22 -6.78
N ASN A 99 -6.38 -16.06 -7.81
CA ASN A 99 -6.14 -17.48 -7.68
C ASN A 99 -4.65 -17.84 -7.48
N GLN A 100 -3.74 -16.90 -7.75
CA GLN A 100 -2.30 -17.19 -7.69
C GLN A 100 -1.64 -16.63 -6.43
N GLU A 101 -2.14 -15.50 -5.92
CA GLU A 101 -1.42 -14.78 -4.87
C GLU A 101 -2.33 -14.25 -3.75
N GLY A 102 -3.64 -14.47 -3.77
CA GLY A 102 -4.54 -13.90 -2.76
C GLY A 102 -4.59 -12.35 -2.74
N ASN A 103 -3.80 -11.65 -3.55
CA ASN A 103 -3.73 -10.20 -3.61
C ASN A 103 -5.11 -9.56 -3.86
N TYR A 104 -5.49 -8.55 -3.07
CA TYR A 104 -6.74 -7.82 -3.31
C TYR A 104 -6.63 -6.78 -4.42
N GLY A 105 -5.41 -6.32 -4.72
CA GLY A 105 -5.11 -5.38 -5.78
C GLY A 105 -3.64 -5.36 -6.14
N TRP A 106 -3.29 -4.61 -7.18
CA TRP A 106 -1.90 -4.27 -7.49
C TRP A 106 -1.83 -2.96 -8.27
N ALA A 107 -0.67 -2.31 -8.20
CA ALA A 107 -0.32 -1.15 -8.99
C ALA A 107 1.03 -1.35 -9.69
N ASN A 108 1.12 -0.92 -10.95
CA ASN A 108 2.36 -0.98 -11.71
C ASN A 108 2.46 0.22 -12.66
N PHE A 109 3.69 0.56 -13.01
CA PHE A 109 3.98 1.57 -14.00
C PHE A 109 3.51 1.13 -15.39
N ASP A 110 2.96 2.05 -16.18
CA ASP A 110 2.69 1.77 -17.59
C ASP A 110 4.01 1.91 -18.37
N SER A 111 4.70 0.80 -18.61
CA SER A 111 6.01 0.80 -19.31
C SER A 111 5.98 1.49 -20.67
N GLN A 112 4.81 1.54 -21.32
CA GLN A 112 4.61 2.22 -22.61
C GLN A 112 4.36 3.72 -22.47
N ARG A 113 3.91 4.19 -21.30
CA ARG A 113 3.51 5.59 -21.09
C ARG A 113 3.99 6.07 -19.73
N ARG A 114 5.11 6.78 -19.74
CA ARG A 114 5.89 7.13 -18.55
C ARG A 114 5.18 8.04 -17.54
N ASP A 115 4.01 8.55 -17.88
CA ASP A 115 3.18 9.44 -17.08
C ASP A 115 1.85 8.79 -16.64
N LYS A 116 1.77 7.46 -16.73
CA LYS A 116 0.61 6.65 -16.35
C LYS A 116 0.99 5.45 -15.49
N ALA A 117 -0.01 4.99 -14.72
CA ALA A 117 0.05 3.74 -13.99
C ALA A 117 -1.20 2.88 -14.28
N LYS A 118 -1.03 1.58 -14.12
CA LYS A 118 -2.08 0.56 -14.20
C LYS A 118 -2.31 0.06 -12.79
N ILE A 119 -3.57 -0.02 -12.39
CA ILE A 119 -3.94 -0.69 -11.15
C ILE A 119 -5.04 -1.69 -11.44
N ALA A 120 -5.07 -2.77 -10.67
CA ALA A 120 -6.14 -3.75 -10.73
C ALA A 120 -6.74 -3.98 -9.35
N VAL A 121 -8.05 -4.18 -9.30
CA VAL A 121 -8.78 -4.57 -8.10
C VAL A 121 -9.36 -5.96 -8.34
N ASN A 122 -9.11 -6.85 -7.39
CA ASN A 122 -9.55 -8.23 -7.44
C ASN A 122 -11.09 -8.32 -7.35
N THR A 123 -11.74 -9.15 -8.17
CA THR A 123 -13.20 -9.37 -8.14
C THR A 123 -13.64 -10.52 -7.23
N MET A 124 -12.72 -11.38 -6.79
CA MET A 124 -13.00 -12.63 -6.07
C MET A 124 -13.08 -12.46 -4.54
N MET A 125 -13.58 -11.32 -4.06
CA MET A 125 -13.72 -11.08 -2.62
C MET A 125 -15.05 -11.62 -2.09
N ASP A 126 -15.07 -12.02 -0.80
CA ASP A 126 -16.25 -12.51 -0.08
C ASP A 126 -17.50 -11.65 -0.32
N ASN A 127 -18.69 -12.26 -0.26
CA ASN A 127 -19.96 -11.55 -0.49
C ASN A 127 -20.33 -10.57 0.66
N GLY A 128 -21.20 -9.58 0.37
CA GLY A 128 -21.82 -8.70 1.38
C GLY A 128 -21.26 -7.28 1.47
N GLN A 129 -21.70 -6.52 2.49
CA GLN A 129 -21.31 -5.11 2.68
C GLN A 129 -19.82 -4.93 2.99
N ASN A 130 -19.23 -5.88 3.72
CA ASN A 130 -17.78 -5.90 3.98
C ASN A 130 -16.97 -5.98 2.67
N ARG A 131 -17.52 -6.60 1.61
CA ARG A 131 -16.91 -6.61 0.28
C ARG A 131 -16.74 -5.20 -0.26
N ILE A 132 -17.78 -4.38 -0.16
CA ILE A 132 -17.80 -3.02 -0.72
C ILE A 132 -16.75 -2.17 -0.03
N LEU A 133 -16.73 -2.18 1.31
CA LEU A 133 -15.75 -1.41 2.09
C LEU A 133 -14.32 -1.87 1.81
N ARG A 134 -14.08 -3.18 1.69
CA ARG A 134 -12.78 -3.71 1.30
C ARG A 134 -12.39 -3.28 -0.11
N HIS A 135 -13.28 -3.37 -1.11
CA HIS A 135 -12.99 -2.89 -2.46
C HIS A 135 -12.71 -1.39 -2.50
N MET A 136 -13.44 -0.57 -1.73
CA MET A 136 -13.19 0.87 -1.61
C MET A 136 -11.81 1.12 -0.99
N GLY A 137 -11.49 0.43 0.10
CA GLY A 137 -10.19 0.50 0.76
C GLY A 137 -9.04 0.06 -0.15
N THR A 138 -9.19 -1.05 -0.86
CA THR A 138 -8.24 -1.54 -1.87
C THR A 138 -8.10 -0.56 -3.02
N LEU A 139 -9.19 -0.03 -3.56
CA LEU A 139 -9.12 0.96 -4.63
C LEU A 139 -8.31 2.18 -4.19
N LEU A 140 -8.57 2.71 -2.99
CA LEU A 140 -7.85 3.86 -2.46
C LEU A 140 -6.37 3.53 -2.20
N HIS A 141 -6.08 2.33 -1.65
CA HIS A 141 -4.73 1.80 -1.48
C HIS A 141 -3.94 1.83 -2.80
N GLU A 142 -4.51 1.24 -3.86
CA GLU A 142 -3.85 1.17 -5.17
C GLU A 142 -3.77 2.55 -5.85
N MET A 143 -4.71 3.46 -5.58
CA MET A 143 -4.64 4.84 -6.08
C MET A 143 -3.47 5.62 -5.44
N ILE A 144 -3.13 5.38 -4.17
CA ILE A 144 -1.91 5.95 -3.55
C ILE A 144 -0.68 5.45 -4.31
N GLN A 145 -0.59 4.14 -4.55
CA GLN A 145 0.52 3.55 -5.29
C GLN A 145 0.62 4.15 -6.70
N GLY A 146 -0.50 4.22 -7.42
CA GLY A 146 -0.59 4.83 -8.74
C GLY A 146 -0.15 6.29 -8.75
N PHE A 147 -0.56 7.09 -7.77
CA PHE A 147 -0.14 8.48 -7.61
C PHE A 147 1.38 8.62 -7.44
N LEU A 148 1.98 7.83 -6.55
CA LEU A 148 3.43 7.85 -6.32
C LEU A 148 4.20 7.38 -7.56
N LEU A 149 3.72 6.33 -8.24
CA LEU A 149 4.30 5.82 -9.49
C LEU A 149 4.30 6.88 -10.62
N ILE A 150 3.25 7.71 -10.69
CA ILE A 150 3.13 8.76 -11.72
C ILE A 150 4.02 9.96 -11.42
N TYR A 151 4.07 10.44 -10.17
CA TYR A 151 4.57 11.78 -9.86
C TYR A 151 5.97 11.84 -9.22
N MET A 152 6.47 10.77 -8.62
CA MET A 152 7.70 10.81 -7.79
C MET A 152 9.03 10.75 -8.57
N VAL A 153 10.07 11.41 -8.04
CA VAL A 153 11.49 11.44 -8.49
C VAL A 153 12.42 10.68 -7.51
N PRO A 154 13.50 10.03 -8.02
CA PRO A 154 13.64 9.59 -9.40
C PRO A 154 12.50 8.62 -9.72
N ARG A 155 12.08 8.52 -10.99
CA ARG A 155 10.99 7.62 -11.39
C ARG A 155 11.21 6.26 -10.75
N TYR A 156 10.24 5.85 -9.92
CA TYR A 156 10.21 4.62 -9.11
C TYR A 156 11.40 3.70 -9.36
N ASN A 157 12.54 3.97 -8.70
CA ASN A 157 13.68 3.07 -8.82
C ASN A 157 13.46 1.93 -7.82
N LYS A 158 13.14 0.74 -8.35
CA LYS A 158 12.94 -0.51 -7.59
C LYS A 158 14.14 -0.88 -6.70
N GLU A 159 15.30 -0.27 -6.93
CA GLU A 159 16.53 -0.50 -6.18
C GLU A 159 16.56 0.21 -4.83
N ARG A 160 15.76 1.27 -4.61
CA ARG A 160 15.70 1.96 -3.31
C ARG A 160 14.71 1.27 -2.35
N ARG A 161 15.05 0.05 -1.95
CA ARG A 161 14.34 -0.71 -0.91
C ARG A 161 14.82 -0.27 0.47
N SER A 162 14.25 0.83 0.95
CA SER A 162 14.38 1.31 2.32
C SER A 162 13.02 1.78 2.80
N PHE A 163 12.73 1.57 4.08
CA PHE A 163 11.47 1.99 4.64
C PHE A 163 11.38 3.50 4.78
N ASN A 164 12.42 4.14 5.34
CA ASN A 164 12.35 5.56 5.70
C ASN A 164 12.42 6.49 4.49
N ASN A 165 13.28 6.17 3.51
CA ASN A 165 13.63 7.09 2.41
C ASN A 165 13.38 6.49 1.01
N GLY A 166 12.71 5.33 0.95
CA GLY A 166 12.46 4.60 -0.28
C GLY A 166 11.00 4.22 -0.44
N HIS A 167 10.77 3.22 -1.28
CA HIS A 167 9.42 2.69 -1.53
C HIS A 167 9.01 1.64 -0.51
N GLY A 168 9.79 1.39 0.53
CA GLY A 168 9.64 0.20 1.36
C GLY A 168 10.17 -1.06 0.68
N TYR A 169 10.20 -2.14 1.43
CA TYR A 169 10.62 -3.46 0.99
C TYR A 169 9.52 -4.20 0.24
N THR A 170 8.26 -3.89 0.54
CA THR A 170 7.05 -4.47 -0.06
C THR A 170 6.27 -3.46 -0.91
N GLY A 171 6.81 -2.25 -1.09
CA GLY A 171 6.13 -1.15 -1.78
C GLY A 171 5.38 -0.19 -0.86
N HIS A 172 5.52 -0.31 0.47
CA HIS A 172 4.80 0.49 1.46
C HIS A 172 5.75 1.27 2.37
N GLY A 173 6.68 2.04 1.81
CA GLY A 173 7.59 2.89 2.60
C GLY A 173 6.87 3.92 3.49
N SER A 174 7.64 4.63 4.32
CA SER A 174 7.16 5.62 5.29
C SER A 174 6.18 6.64 4.67
N ALA A 175 6.47 7.11 3.46
CA ALA A 175 5.65 8.05 2.71
C ALA A 175 4.29 7.48 2.32
N TRP A 176 4.24 6.20 1.91
CA TRP A 176 2.98 5.53 1.65
C TRP A 176 2.15 5.44 2.93
N HIS A 177 2.77 5.09 4.07
CA HIS A 177 2.08 5.04 5.36
C HIS A 177 1.59 6.40 5.84
N ASP A 178 2.35 7.48 5.63
CA ASP A 178 1.93 8.85 5.96
C ASP A 178 0.68 9.25 5.19
N ILE A 179 0.66 8.99 3.88
CA ILE A 179 -0.52 9.23 3.03
C ILE A 179 -1.68 8.32 3.49
N ALA A 180 -1.44 7.02 3.61
CA ALA A 180 -2.47 6.05 3.92
C ALA A 180 -3.15 6.35 5.27
N TYR A 181 -2.36 6.70 6.29
CA TYR A 181 -2.90 7.06 7.60
C TYR A 181 -3.74 8.33 7.53
N ALA A 182 -3.29 9.35 6.79
CA ALA A 182 -4.04 10.58 6.63
C ALA A 182 -5.37 10.36 5.88
N LEU A 183 -5.38 9.52 4.84
CA LEU A 183 -6.59 9.19 4.09
C LEU A 183 -7.56 8.30 4.87
N GLU A 184 -7.08 7.35 5.69
CA GLU A 184 -7.93 6.60 6.63
C GLU A 184 -8.62 7.55 7.61
N LYS A 185 -7.90 8.52 8.19
CA LYS A 185 -8.49 9.53 9.07
C LYS A 185 -9.43 10.48 8.36
N ALA A 186 -9.15 10.83 7.11
CA ALA A 186 -10.01 11.70 6.32
C ALA A 186 -11.32 11.01 5.93
N SER A 187 -11.26 9.75 5.50
CA SER A 187 -12.44 8.95 5.15
C SER A 187 -13.37 8.71 6.35
N ASP A 188 -12.81 8.44 7.54
CA ASP A 188 -13.56 8.25 8.79
C ASP A 188 -14.14 9.55 9.39
N HIS A 189 -13.87 10.72 8.81
CA HIS A 189 -14.32 12.00 9.35
C HIS A 189 -15.72 12.38 8.85
N SER A 190 -16.61 12.78 9.78
CA SER A 190 -18.04 13.07 9.53
C SER A 190 -18.34 14.26 8.60
N THR A 191 -17.36 15.14 8.39
CA THR A 191 -17.47 16.26 7.44
C THR A 191 -17.00 15.90 6.03
N LEU A 192 -16.41 14.72 5.84
CA LEU A 192 -15.96 14.22 4.55
C LEU A 192 -16.84 13.02 4.15
N MET A 193 -16.31 11.81 4.22
CA MET A 193 -17.01 10.61 3.77
C MET A 193 -17.83 9.94 4.87
N ASP A 194 -17.41 10.06 6.13
CA ASP A 194 -18.02 9.34 7.27
C ASP A 194 -18.02 7.81 7.07
N ILE A 195 -16.93 7.28 6.52
CA ILE A 195 -16.76 5.86 6.20
C ILE A 195 -15.35 5.43 6.62
N LYS A 196 -15.28 4.48 7.55
CA LYS A 196 -14.03 3.83 7.93
C LYS A 196 -13.55 2.87 6.84
N LEU A 197 -12.60 3.31 6.03
CA LEU A 197 -12.03 2.51 4.94
C LEU A 197 -10.85 1.64 5.41
N PRO A 198 -10.92 0.30 5.32
CA PRO A 198 -9.80 -0.56 5.65
C PRO A 198 -8.84 -0.64 4.45
N MET A 199 -7.76 0.16 4.44
CA MET A 199 -6.79 0.14 3.34
C MET A 199 -5.68 -0.91 3.52
N GLY A 200 -5.77 -1.75 4.55
CA GLY A 200 -4.75 -2.76 4.87
C GLY A 200 -3.44 -2.17 5.39
N ARG A 201 -3.42 -0.89 5.79
CA ARG A 201 -2.20 -0.17 6.21
C ARG A 201 -1.46 -0.87 7.34
N ASP A 202 -2.19 -1.37 8.33
CA ASP A 202 -1.58 -2.00 9.51
C ASP A 202 -0.79 -3.27 9.13
N VAL A 203 -1.33 -4.07 8.22
CA VAL A 203 -0.66 -5.29 7.78
C VAL A 203 0.51 -4.98 6.83
N ALA A 204 0.35 -3.99 5.95
CA ALA A 204 1.45 -3.49 5.14
C ALA A 204 2.61 -3.03 6.05
N LEU A 205 2.32 -2.31 7.14
CA LEU A 205 3.35 -1.84 8.07
C LEU A 205 4.04 -3.01 8.76
N TRP A 206 3.28 -4.03 9.16
CA TRP A 206 3.87 -5.24 9.75
C TRP A 206 4.84 -5.93 8.79
N GLY A 207 4.45 -6.11 7.51
CA GLY A 207 5.32 -6.68 6.48
C GLY A 207 6.61 -5.88 6.29
N GLU A 208 6.50 -4.55 6.26
CA GLU A 208 7.65 -3.65 6.19
C GLU A 208 8.55 -3.73 7.43
N MET A 209 7.98 -3.81 8.63
CA MET A 209 8.72 -3.95 9.89
C MET A 209 9.54 -5.23 9.96
N VAL A 210 8.96 -6.35 9.54
CA VAL A 210 9.68 -7.63 9.47
C VAL A 210 10.89 -7.50 8.54
N GLN A 211 10.70 -6.92 7.35
CA GLN A 211 11.79 -6.73 6.39
C GLN A 211 12.84 -5.73 6.88
N ALA A 212 12.42 -4.60 7.47
CA ALA A 212 13.30 -3.59 8.04
C ALA A 212 14.20 -4.14 9.14
N GLN A 213 13.63 -4.98 10.03
CA GLN A 213 14.38 -5.62 11.10
C GLN A 213 15.50 -6.50 10.56
N THR A 214 15.27 -7.27 9.48
CA THR A 214 16.32 -8.08 8.84
C THR A 214 17.45 -7.24 8.22
N ARG A 215 17.19 -5.96 7.97
CA ARG A 215 18.14 -4.99 7.40
C ARG A 215 18.74 -4.03 8.43
N GLY A 216 18.37 -4.17 9.71
CA GLY A 216 18.82 -3.26 10.78
C GLY A 216 18.16 -1.88 10.77
N GLU A 217 17.11 -1.66 9.98
CA GLU A 217 16.33 -0.41 9.99
C GLU A 217 15.37 -0.41 11.18
N LYS A 218 15.33 0.70 11.93
CA LYS A 218 14.38 0.90 13.03
C LYS A 218 13.15 1.65 12.52
N ILE A 219 11.97 1.14 12.86
CA ILE A 219 10.68 1.73 12.55
C ILE A 219 9.93 2.04 13.84
N ASP A 220 9.41 3.26 13.97
CA ASP A 220 8.44 3.59 15.01
C ASP A 220 7.01 3.52 14.45
N PRO A 221 6.28 2.41 14.65
CA PRO A 221 4.94 2.28 14.12
C PRO A 221 3.90 3.12 14.90
N ASN A 222 4.26 3.70 16.05
CA ASN A 222 3.34 4.53 16.83
C ASN A 222 2.97 5.82 16.06
N LYS A 223 3.85 6.30 15.18
CA LYS A 223 3.58 7.43 14.26
C LYS A 223 2.27 7.25 13.47
N TRP A 224 1.90 6.01 13.16
CA TRP A 224 0.70 5.66 12.40
C TRP A 224 -0.38 4.98 13.25
N GLY A 225 -0.37 5.20 14.57
CA GLY A 225 -1.41 4.70 15.46
C GLY A 225 -1.38 3.18 15.72
N LEU A 226 -0.31 2.48 15.34
CA LEU A 226 -0.10 1.07 15.69
C LEU A 226 0.45 0.97 17.11
N GLY A 227 -0.44 1.19 18.08
CA GLY A 227 -0.11 1.14 19.51
C GLY A 227 0.37 -0.24 19.97
N GLN A 228 1.03 -0.29 21.14
CA GLN A 228 1.67 -1.50 21.67
C GLN A 228 0.72 -2.72 21.80
N ASN A 229 -0.57 -2.49 22.07
CA ASN A 229 -1.55 -3.56 22.23
C ASN A 229 -1.82 -4.33 20.92
N ARG A 230 -1.65 -3.70 19.75
CA ARG A 230 -1.79 -4.39 18.45
C ARG A 230 -0.56 -5.23 18.08
N ARG A 231 0.60 -4.96 18.68
CA ARG A 231 1.84 -5.71 18.42
C ARG A 231 1.82 -7.12 19.03
N LYS A 232 1.01 -7.34 20.07
CA LYS A 232 0.95 -8.61 20.81
C LYS A 232 0.14 -9.71 20.11
N ASN A 233 -0.65 -9.39 19.08
CA ASN A 233 -1.50 -10.35 18.36
C ASN A 233 -1.42 -10.15 16.83
N PRO A 234 -0.27 -10.45 16.18
CA PRO A 234 -0.14 -10.36 14.73
C PRO A 234 -0.94 -11.42 13.97
N GLY A 235 -1.34 -12.52 14.63
CA GLY A 235 -2.02 -13.67 14.00
C GLY A 235 -3.39 -13.39 13.36
N ASN A 236 -4.00 -12.22 13.60
CA ASN A 236 -5.27 -11.81 12.99
C ASN A 236 -5.12 -10.71 11.90
N MET A 237 -3.89 -10.35 11.53
CA MET A 237 -3.61 -9.31 10.54
C MET A 237 -3.32 -9.94 9.17
N SER A 238 -4.36 -10.31 8.40
CA SER A 238 -4.21 -10.74 7.01
C SER A 238 -4.45 -9.59 6.04
N CYS A 239 -3.42 -9.17 5.31
CA CYS A 239 -3.53 -8.39 4.09
C CYS A 239 -2.92 -9.24 3.01
N SER A 240 -3.81 -9.87 2.27
CA SER A 240 -3.40 -10.75 1.21
C SER A 240 -2.77 -9.99 0.04
N THR A 241 -2.92 -8.65 -0.05
CA THR A 241 -2.15 -7.77 -0.97
C THR A 241 -0.66 -7.70 -0.64
N CYS A 242 -0.27 -7.93 0.61
CA CYS A 242 1.12 -7.77 1.06
C CYS A 242 1.81 -9.12 1.33
N MET A 243 1.05 -10.16 1.67
CA MET A 243 1.57 -11.52 1.90
C MET A 243 0.65 -12.60 1.31
N PRO A 244 0.78 -12.89 0.01
CA PRO A 244 0.21 -14.07 -0.63
C PRO A 244 0.53 -15.38 0.12
N GLY A 245 -0.48 -16.02 0.71
CA GLY A 245 -0.33 -17.36 1.31
C GLY A 245 0.36 -17.44 2.68
N GLY A 246 0.63 -16.31 3.34
CA GLY A 246 1.21 -16.28 4.69
C GLY A 246 0.13 -16.39 5.77
N GLN A 247 -0.22 -17.61 6.22
CA GLN A 247 -0.76 -17.76 7.57
C GLN A 247 0.38 -17.53 8.56
N LEU A 248 0.33 -16.44 9.32
CA LEU A 248 1.27 -16.21 10.40
C LEU A 248 0.90 -17.15 11.57
N ASN A 249 1.72 -18.18 11.78
CA ASN A 249 1.55 -19.07 12.93
C ASN A 249 1.58 -18.25 14.24
N PRO A 250 0.56 -18.38 15.12
CA PRO A 250 0.49 -17.62 16.37
C PRO A 250 1.62 -17.91 17.38
N GLY A 251 2.46 -18.92 17.13
CA GLY A 251 3.48 -19.43 18.04
C GLY A 251 4.94 -19.19 17.66
N GLY A 252 5.23 -18.36 16.65
CA GLY A 252 6.61 -18.07 16.25
C GLY A 252 7.35 -17.17 17.26
N GLN A 253 7.85 -17.74 18.36
CA GLN A 253 8.85 -17.06 19.17
C GLN A 253 10.14 -16.90 18.36
N LEU A 254 10.67 -15.67 18.31
CA LEU A 254 11.98 -15.37 17.76
C LEU A 254 13.04 -16.05 18.65
N ILE A 255 13.63 -17.14 18.17
CA ILE A 255 14.83 -17.71 18.80
C ILE A 255 16.01 -16.77 18.50
N PRO A 256 16.73 -16.26 19.51
CA PRO A 256 17.96 -15.50 19.27
C PRO A 256 18.97 -16.37 18.52
N GLY A 257 19.33 -15.99 17.29
CA GLY A 257 20.35 -16.67 16.47
C GLY A 257 19.86 -17.71 15.47
N GLY A 258 18.55 -17.93 15.30
CA GLY A 258 18.03 -18.90 14.32
C GLY A 258 17.84 -18.32 12.93
N GLN A 259 18.51 -18.87 11.91
CA GLN A 259 18.17 -18.63 10.51
C GLN A 259 16.70 -19.01 10.27
N MET A 260 15.93 -18.08 9.70
CA MET A 260 14.62 -18.38 9.16
C MET A 260 14.80 -19.29 7.95
N ILE A 261 14.37 -20.55 8.02
CA ILE A 261 14.24 -21.39 6.82
C ILE A 261 13.03 -20.86 6.04
N GLN A 262 13.28 -19.86 5.20
CA GLN A 262 12.38 -19.57 4.09
C GLN A 262 12.41 -20.79 3.17
N ARG A 263 11.27 -21.47 3.01
CA ARG A 263 11.03 -22.17 1.75
C ARG A 263 11.09 -21.12 0.65
N GLN A 264 12.17 -21.12 -0.12
CA GLN A 264 12.24 -20.37 -1.37
C GLN A 264 11.15 -20.94 -2.29
N ASN A 265 9.99 -20.30 -2.31
CA ASN A 265 9.12 -20.38 -3.48
C ASN A 265 9.81 -19.53 -4.55
N ASN A 266 10.57 -20.20 -5.41
CA ASN A 266 11.11 -19.65 -6.64
C ASN A 266 9.95 -19.27 -7.57
N SER A 267 9.38 -18.10 -7.37
CA SER A 267 8.70 -17.35 -8.41
C SER A 267 9.70 -16.32 -8.92
N PHE A 268 10.06 -16.43 -10.20
CA PHE A 268 11.10 -15.68 -10.93
C PHE A 268 12.52 -16.26 -10.87
N GLY A 269 12.71 -17.42 -11.52
CA GLY A 269 13.98 -17.72 -12.16
C GLY A 269 14.13 -16.83 -13.40
N ILE A 270 15.07 -15.90 -13.38
CA ILE A 270 15.67 -15.35 -14.60
C ILE A 270 16.82 -16.28 -14.96
N HIS A 271 16.68 -17.01 -16.06
CA HIS A 271 17.81 -17.69 -16.70
C HIS A 271 18.81 -16.63 -17.19
N ILE A 272 20.01 -16.65 -16.62
CA ILE A 272 21.19 -16.02 -17.23
C ILE A 272 22.07 -17.18 -17.69
N MET A 273 22.17 -17.37 -19.00
CA MET A 273 23.20 -18.23 -19.59
C MET A 273 24.49 -17.41 -19.76
N GLY A 274 25.59 -17.91 -19.20
CA GLY A 274 26.95 -17.43 -19.38
C GLY A 274 27.95 -18.38 -18.71
N PRO A 275 29.14 -18.65 -19.28
CA PRO A 275 29.80 -19.95 -19.14
C PRO A 275 30.75 -20.06 -17.94
N GLY A 276 30.86 -21.29 -17.43
CA GLY A 276 32.08 -21.80 -16.81
C GLY A 276 32.04 -21.99 -15.29
N TRP A 277 32.61 -23.13 -14.88
CA TRP A 277 32.97 -23.57 -13.52
C TRP A 277 31.96 -24.47 -12.79
N GLN A 278 32.12 -25.76 -13.06
CA GLN A 278 31.69 -26.87 -12.20
C GLN A 278 32.60 -26.94 -10.96
N GLN A 279 32.01 -27.08 -9.77
CA GLN A 279 32.58 -27.87 -8.69
C GLN A 279 31.44 -28.42 -7.82
N PHE A 280 31.42 -29.74 -7.68
CA PHE A 280 30.46 -30.51 -6.89
C PHE A 280 30.85 -30.50 -5.41
N ILE A 281 29.87 -30.32 -4.52
CA ILE A 281 29.96 -30.80 -3.14
C ILE A 281 28.73 -31.68 -2.90
N GLN A 282 28.95 -33.00 -2.81
CA GLN A 282 27.99 -33.96 -2.27
C GLN A 282 28.02 -33.87 -0.74
N ILE A 283 26.85 -33.82 -0.10
CA ILE A 283 26.70 -34.12 1.32
C ILE A 283 25.74 -35.32 1.45
N PRO A 284 26.13 -36.40 2.15
CA PRO A 284 25.35 -37.63 2.24
C PRO A 284 24.18 -37.51 3.22
N TYR A 285 23.08 -38.19 2.90
CA TYR A 285 21.94 -38.43 3.79
C TYR A 285 22.35 -39.36 4.94
N LEU A 286 22.08 -38.93 6.18
CA LEU A 286 22.01 -39.80 7.36
C LEU A 286 20.55 -40.21 7.56
N SER A 287 20.25 -41.50 7.40
CA SER A 287 18.98 -42.09 7.80
C SER A 287 19.15 -42.87 9.11
N ASN A 288 18.45 -42.36 10.11
CA ASN A 288 17.99 -42.88 11.39
C ASN A 288 17.99 -44.40 11.66
N ILE A 289 18.53 -44.70 12.85
CA ILE A 289 18.08 -45.64 13.90
C ILE A 289 16.53 -45.65 13.96
N GLY A 290 15.77 -46.75 13.89
CA GLY A 290 15.89 -48.02 14.59
C GLY A 290 14.81 -48.09 15.69
N VAL A 291 13.74 -48.87 15.47
CA VAL A 291 12.88 -49.40 16.54
C VAL A 291 12.51 -50.84 16.18
N GLN A 292 12.93 -51.76 17.04
CA GLN A 292 12.55 -53.18 17.06
C GLN A 292 11.18 -53.37 17.72
N LEU A 293 10.41 -54.29 17.17
CA LEU A 293 9.68 -55.33 17.93
C LEU A 293 9.99 -56.67 17.26
#